data_AF-A0A7W0G0P1-F1
#
_entry.id   AF-A0A7W0G0P1-F1
#
_cell.length_a   1.000
_cell.length_b   1.000
_cell.length_c   1.000
_cell.angle_alpha   90.00
_cell.angle_beta   90.00
_cell.angle_gamma   90.00
#
_symmetry.space_group_name_H-M   'P 1'
#
loop_
_entity.id
_entity.type
_entity.pdbx_description
1 polymer ?
#
loop_
_entity_poly.entity_id
_entity_poly.type
_entity_poly.pdbx_seq_one_letter_code
_entity_poly.pdbx_strand_id
1 'polypeptide(L)' 'IIGEVKAEPQGIVAMRTGFGGTRIVDMLVGEQLPRIC' A
#
# COMPACT_ATOMS: atom_id res chain seq x y z
N ILE A 1 10.32 -0.36 -11.51
CA ILE A 1 10.36 0.21 -10.14
C ILE A 1 8.94 0.64 -9.80
N ILE A 2 8.39 0.23 -8.65
CA ILE A 2 6.99 0.49 -8.26
C ILE A 2 6.82 1.51 -7.13
N GLY A 3 7.94 2.00 -6.58
CA GLY A 3 7.95 2.95 -5.48
C GLY A 3 9.36 3.17 -4.96
N GLU A 4 9.46 3.99 -3.91
CA GLU A 4 10.70 4.34 -3.21
C GLU A 4 10.44 4.36 -1.70
N VAL A 5 11.49 4.10 -0.90
CA VAL A 5 11.43 4.20 0.56
C VAL A 5 11.86 5.59 0.99
N LYS A 6 11.10 6.19 1.91
CA LYS A 6 11.39 7.50 2.51
C LYS A 6 11.54 7.35 4.02
N ALA A 7 12.30 8.26 4.63
CA ALA A 7 12.49 8.28 6.07
C ALA A 7 11.18 8.55 6.84
N GLU A 8 10.29 9.33 6.25
CA GLU A 8 9.01 9.74 6.83
C GLU A 8 7.91 9.82 5.77
N PRO A 9 6.64 9.60 6.14
CA PRO A 9 6.20 9.10 7.45
C PRO A 9 6.48 7.60 7.62
N GLN A 10 6.87 7.20 8.84
CA GLN A 10 7.18 5.81 9.16
C GLN A 10 5.90 4.97 9.25
N GLY A 11 5.98 3.70 8.83
CA GLY A 11 4.86 2.74 8.94
C GLY A 11 3.70 2.99 7.97
N ILE A 12 3.85 3.89 7.01
CA ILE A 12 2.81 4.21 6.02
C ILE A 12 3.28 3.81 4.63
N VAL A 13 2.40 3.14 3.89
CA VAL A 13 2.55 2.92 2.45
C VAL A 13 1.60 3.85 1.71
N ALA A 14 2.15 4.78 0.94
CA ALA A 14 1.40 5.73 0.13
C ALA A 14 1.49 5.37 -1.35
N MET A 15 0.35 5.20 -2.01
CA MET A 15 0.24 4.90 -3.43
C MET A 15 -0.15 6.14 -4.22
N ARG A 16 0.58 6.41 -5.31
CA ARG A 16 0.17 7.41 -6.31
C ARG A 16 -0.84 6.79 -7.27
N THR A 17 -2.02 7.40 -7.38
CA THR A 17 -3.06 6.95 -8.31
C THR A 17 -2.76 7.43 -9.72
N GLY A 18 -3.38 6.79 -10.73
CA GLY A 18 -3.26 7.21 -12.13
C GLY A 18 -3.76 8.64 -12.40
N PHE A 19 -4.63 9.18 -11.53
CA PHE A 19 -5.12 10.56 -11.59
C PHE A 19 -4.21 11.57 -10.87
N GLY A 20 -3.07 11.13 -10.33
CA GLY A 20 -2.08 11.99 -9.68
C GLY A 20 -2.33 12.27 -8.19
N GLY A 21 -3.39 11.71 -7.59
CA GLY A 21 -3.64 11.77 -6.15
C GLY A 21 -2.79 10.76 -5.37
N THR A 22 -2.76 10.91 -4.05
CA THR A 22 -2.09 9.96 -3.13
C THR A 22 -3.11 9.32 -2.21
N ARG A 23 -3.02 8.00 -2.00
CA ARG A 23 -3.86 7.25 -1.05
C ARG A 23 -3.01 6.35 -0.17
N ILE A 24 -3.42 6.16 1.08
CA ILE A 24 -2.81 5.20 1.99
C ILE A 24 -3.26 3.79 1.60
N VAL A 25 -2.31 2.84 1.61
CA VAL A 25 -2.59 1.42 1.42
C VAL A 25 -2.69 0.78 2.81
N ASP A 26 -3.92 0.45 3.20
CA ASP A 26 -4.17 -0.21 4.47
C ASP A 26 -3.87 -1.71 4.40
N MET A 27 -3.48 -2.27 5.55
CA MET A 27 -3.36 -3.71 5.69
C MET A 27 -4.75 -4.35 5.68
N LEU A 28 -4.90 -5.46 4.95
CA LEU A 28 -6.11 -6.25 4.98
C LEU A 28 -6.29 -6.87 6.38
N VAL A 29 -7.54 -6.93 6.86
CA VAL A 29 -7.89 -7.54 8.16
C VAL A 29 -7.60 -9.06 8.16
N GLY A 30 -7.59 -9.70 6.98
CA GLY A 30 -7.29 -11.11 6.78
C GLY A 30 -7.26 -11.48 5.30
N GLU A 31 -7.08 -12.77 5.01
CA GLU A 31 -7.12 -13.29 3.63
C GLU A 31 -8.56 -13.52 3.17
N GLN A 32 -8.87 -13.15 1.93
CA GLN A 32 -10.23 -13.27 1.36
C GLN A 32 -10.50 -14.64 0.76
N LEU A 33 -9.45 -15.35 0.31
CA LEU A 33 -9.60 -16.63 -0.39
C LEU A 33 -9.09 -17.81 0.47
N PRO A 34 -9.94 -18.80 0.80
CA PRO A 34 -9.50 -19.94 1.58
C PRO A 34 -8.51 -20.80 0.78
N ARG A 35 -7.30 -21.00 1.34
CA ARG A 35 -6.21 -21.82 0.79
C ARG A 35 -5.52 -21.26 -0.47
N ILE A 36 -5.33 -19.94 -0.54
CA ILE A 36 -4.62 -19.27 -1.63
C ILE A 36 -3.10 -19.15 -1.43
N CYS A 37 -2.57 -19.78 -0.38
CA CYS A 37 -1.13 -19.79 -0.10
C CYS A 37 -0.32 -20.27 -1.31
#